data_AF-A0A969JQT8-F1
#
_entry.id   AF-A0A969JQT8-F1
#
_cell.length_a   1.000
_cell.length_b   1.000
_cell.length_c   1.000
_cell.angle_alpha   90.00
_cell.angle_beta   90.00
_cell.angle_gamma   90.00
#
_symmetry.space_group_name_H-M   'P 1'
#
loop_
_entity.id
_entity.type
_entity.pdbx_description
1 polymer ?
#
loop_
_entity_poly.entity_id
_entity_poly.type
_entity_poly.pdbx_seq_one_letter_code
_entity_poly.pdbx_strand_id
1 'polypeptide(L)'
;MTPIITEQRGQIAVLTLNTSRTNGINPALVLRFAELLNEIGKEARGLVLCGGRKFFSAGLDLPTVLELNRREMADFWYGFNRLLVDLYTLPLPTACAISGHAVAGGNILALACDYRYATTDERKK
;
A
#
# COMPACT_ATOMS: atom_id res chain seq x y z
N MET A 1 12.06 10.72 -3.36
CA MET A 1 11.18 10.03 -4.33
C MET A 1 9.84 9.82 -3.66
N THR A 2 8.72 10.12 -4.34
CA THR A 2 7.39 9.97 -3.73
C THR A 2 7.06 8.49 -3.56
N PRO A 3 6.68 8.02 -2.36
CA PRO A 3 6.49 6.59 -2.07
C PRO A 3 5.26 5.98 -2.73
N ILE A 4 4.34 6.82 -3.24
CA ILE A 4 3.15 6.42 -3.99
C ILE A 4 3.00 7.35 -5.20
N ILE A 5 2.78 6.77 -6.37
CA ILE A 5 2.38 7.51 -7.58
C ILE A 5 0.85 7.52 -7.64
N THR A 6 0.28 8.68 -7.89
CA THR A 6 -1.17 8.92 -7.95
C THR A 6 -1.61 9.19 -9.38
N GLU A 7 -2.67 8.55 -9.83
CA GLU A 7 -3.32 8.80 -11.12
C GLU A 7 -4.85 8.81 -10.93
N GLN A 8 -5.53 9.77 -11.55
CA GLN A 8 -6.99 9.80 -11.57
C GLN A 8 -7.51 9.27 -12.91
N ARG A 9 -8.35 8.24 -12.88
CA ARG A 9 -9.02 7.68 -14.07
C ARG A 9 -10.53 7.84 -13.93
N GLY A 10 -11.05 8.94 -14.49
CA GLY A 10 -12.45 9.31 -14.32
C GLY A 10 -12.75 9.60 -12.85
N GLN A 11 -13.61 8.80 -12.22
CA GLN A 11 -13.93 8.90 -10.78
C GLN A 11 -13.13 7.91 -9.91
N ILE A 12 -12.16 7.19 -10.48
CA ILE A 12 -11.37 6.18 -9.77
C ILE A 12 -9.97 6.73 -9.49
N ALA A 13 -9.56 6.68 -8.22
CA ALA A 13 -8.18 6.95 -7.83
C ALA A 13 -7.34 5.69 -8.03
N VAL A 14 -6.16 5.84 -8.64
CA VAL A 14 -5.19 4.75 -8.83
C VAL A 14 -3.92 5.12 -8.07
N LEU A 15 -3.57 4.30 -7.08
CA LEU A 15 -2.36 4.46 -6.28
C LEU A 15 -1.37 3.36 -6.62
N THR A 16 -0.15 3.71 -6.98
CA THR A 16 0.92 2.72 -7.25
C THR A 16 2.04 2.85 -6.24
N LEU A 17 2.32 1.78 -5.50
CA LEU A 17 3.45 1.71 -4.56
C LEU A 17 4.78 1.91 -5.31
N ASN A 18 5.64 2.78 -4.77
CA ASN A 18 6.86 3.26 -5.43
C ASN A 18 7.97 3.65 -4.44
N THR A 19 8.15 2.89 -3.36
CA THR A 19 9.16 3.20 -2.33
C THR A 19 10.56 2.74 -2.72
N SER A 20 10.67 1.57 -3.35
CA SER A 20 11.92 0.91 -3.71
C SER A 20 11.66 -0.16 -4.76
N ARG A 21 12.71 -0.89 -5.17
CA ARG A 21 12.56 -2.04 -6.09
C ARG A 21 11.55 -3.08 -5.59
N THR A 22 11.40 -3.21 -4.28
CA THR A 22 10.54 -4.21 -3.62
C THR A 22 9.24 -3.62 -3.09
N ASN A 23 9.02 -2.31 -3.25
CA ASN A 23 7.91 -1.60 -2.63
C ASN A 23 7.79 -1.89 -1.12
N GLY A 24 8.92 -1.78 -0.42
CA GLY A 24 9.00 -1.98 1.03
C GLY A 24 8.15 -0.97 1.79
N ILE A 25 7.47 -1.43 2.84
CA ILE A 25 6.63 -0.63 3.72
C ILE A 25 7.52 -0.01 4.79
N ASN A 26 7.59 1.31 4.79
CA ASN A 26 8.37 2.13 5.71
C ASN A 26 7.53 3.32 6.23
N PRO A 27 8.00 4.09 7.23
CA PRO A 27 7.23 5.18 7.80
C PRO A 27 6.76 6.23 6.77
N ALA A 28 7.60 6.54 5.77
CA ALA A 28 7.26 7.51 4.73
C ALA A 28 6.10 7.03 3.85
N LEU A 29 6.06 5.73 3.50
CA LEU A 29 4.94 5.13 2.79
C LEU A 29 3.66 5.19 3.63
N VAL A 30 3.74 4.78 4.90
CA VAL A 30 2.58 4.73 5.79
C VAL A 30 1.94 6.11 5.93
N LEU A 31 2.75 7.13 6.18
CA LEU A 31 2.28 8.51 6.29
C LEU A 31 1.61 8.98 5.00
N ARG A 32 2.30 8.85 3.85
CA ARG A 32 1.75 9.34 2.59
C ARG A 32 0.48 8.60 2.16
N PHE A 33 0.40 7.30 2.45
CA PHE A 33 -0.80 6.53 2.12
C PHE A 33 -1.97 6.97 2.99
N ALA A 34 -1.77 7.19 4.29
CA ALA A 34 -2.83 7.67 5.18
C ALA A 34 -3.37 9.04 4.74
N GLU A 35 -2.49 9.97 4.32
CA GLU A 35 -2.90 11.26 3.74
C GLU A 35 -3.78 11.06 2.49
N LEU A 36 -3.32 10.20 1.56
CA LEU A 36 -4.05 9.90 0.32
C LEU A 36 -5.42 9.29 0.58
N LEU A 37 -5.57 8.41 1.56
CA LEU A 37 -6.89 7.84 1.88
C LEU A 37 -7.89 8.91 2.34
N ASN A 38 -7.41 9.91 3.10
CA ASN A 38 -8.25 11.04 3.53
C ASN A 38 -8.67 11.95 2.36
N GLU A 39 -7.81 12.13 1.36
CA GLU A 39 -8.10 12.87 0.13
C GLU A 39 -9.12 12.09 -0.73
N ILE A 40 -8.81 10.82 -1.02
CA ILE A 40 -9.59 9.95 -1.91
C ILE A 40 -11.00 9.69 -1.37
N GLY A 41 -11.16 9.52 -0.06
CA GLY A 41 -12.46 9.30 0.58
C GLY A 41 -13.47 10.44 0.36
N LYS A 42 -13.02 11.62 -0.08
CA LYS A 42 -13.88 12.79 -0.36
C LYS A 42 -14.18 12.96 -1.84
N GLU A 43 -13.25 12.59 -2.71
CA GLU A 43 -13.25 12.99 -4.12
C GLU A 43 -13.53 11.83 -5.09
N ALA A 44 -13.13 10.61 -4.74
CA ALA A 44 -13.25 9.45 -5.62
C ALA A 44 -14.53 8.63 -5.36
N ARG A 45 -14.85 7.76 -6.31
CA ARG A 45 -15.89 6.73 -6.20
C ARG A 45 -15.34 5.31 -6.08
N GLY A 46 -14.02 5.16 -6.16
CA GLY A 46 -13.33 3.88 -6.07
C GLY A 46 -11.82 4.09 -6.01
N LEU A 47 -11.12 3.10 -5.45
CA LEU A 47 -9.67 3.08 -5.34
C LEU A 47 -9.12 1.79 -5.97
N VAL A 48 -8.08 1.92 -6.80
CA VAL A 48 -7.25 0.81 -7.23
C VAL A 48 -5.84 0.96 -6.66
N LEU A 49 -5.43 -0.01 -5.83
CA LEU A 49 -4.06 -0.11 -5.31
C LEU A 49 -3.23 -1.04 -6.20
N CYS A 50 -2.13 -0.51 -6.72
CA CYS A 50 -1.20 -1.17 -7.61
C CYS A 50 0.18 -1.26 -6.96
N GLY A 51 1.01 -2.18 -7.47
CA GLY A 51 2.44 -2.23 -7.16
C GLY A 51 3.26 -2.52 -8.42
N GLY A 52 4.54 -2.78 -8.22
CA GLY A 52 5.46 -3.07 -9.32
C GLY A 52 5.26 -4.45 -9.93
N ARG A 53 5.91 -4.68 -11.08
CA ARG A 53 5.81 -5.97 -11.78
C ARG A 53 6.42 -7.11 -10.97
N LYS A 54 7.66 -7.01 -10.47
CA LYS A 54 8.24 -8.12 -9.69
C LYS A 54 7.60 -8.24 -8.30
N PHE A 55 7.43 -7.10 -7.63
CA PHE A 55 6.82 -7.03 -6.30
C PHE A 55 5.64 -6.08 -6.33
N PHE A 56 4.47 -6.57 -5.94
CA PHE A 56 3.41 -5.69 -5.48
C PHE A 56 3.93 -4.95 -4.24
N SER A 57 4.32 -5.71 -3.22
CA SER A 57 5.14 -5.28 -2.08
C SER A 57 5.77 -6.50 -1.41
N ALA A 58 7.05 -6.40 -1.05
CA ALA A 58 7.75 -7.43 -0.29
C ALA A 58 7.47 -7.38 1.23
N GLY A 59 6.55 -6.52 1.69
CA GLY A 59 6.29 -6.32 3.10
C GLY A 59 7.13 -5.18 3.68
N LEU A 60 7.55 -5.32 4.94
CA LEU A 60 8.32 -4.26 5.62
C LEU A 60 9.66 -4.01 4.91
N ASP A 61 10.03 -2.74 4.84
CA ASP A 61 11.39 -2.32 4.50
C ASP A 61 12.30 -2.56 5.71
N LEU A 62 12.76 -3.81 5.88
CA LEU A 62 13.51 -4.20 7.06
C LEU A 62 14.75 -3.34 7.32
N PRO A 63 15.60 -2.98 6.32
CA PRO A 63 16.70 -2.06 6.54
C PRO A 63 16.26 -0.75 7.21
N THR A 64 15.21 -0.09 6.71
CA THR A 64 14.71 1.16 7.29
C THR A 64 14.03 0.94 8.65
N VAL A 65 13.20 -0.09 8.79
CA VAL A 65 12.42 -0.32 10.00
C VAL A 65 13.32 -0.74 11.18
N LEU A 66 14.43 -1.44 10.93
CA LEU A 66 15.38 -1.84 11.96
C LEU A 66 16.26 -0.70 12.49
N GLU A 67 16.32 0.44 11.79
CA GLU A 67 17.02 1.65 12.26
C GLU A 67 16.17 2.48 13.24
N LEU A 68 14.87 2.19 13.36
CA LEU A 68 13.96 2.93 14.23
C LEU A 68 14.25 2.62 15.71
N ASN A 69 14.27 3.67 16.54
CA ASN A 69 14.30 3.49 17.99
C ASN A 69 12.95 2.97 18.51
N ARG A 70 12.87 2.63 19.80
CA ARG A 70 11.66 2.05 20.40
C ARG A 70 10.40 2.90 20.20
N ARG A 71 10.51 4.22 20.31
CA ARG A 71 9.38 5.14 20.14
C ARG A 71 8.95 5.18 18.68
N GLU A 72 9.90 5.37 17.78
CA GLU A 72 9.65 5.42 16.33
C GLU A 72 9.06 4.10 15.80
N MET A 73 9.53 2.96 16.31
CA MET A 73 8.97 1.64 16.00
C MET A 73 7.51 1.52 16.47
N ALA A 74 7.19 2.01 17.68
CA ALA A 74 5.82 2.02 18.17
C ALA A 74 4.93 2.91 17.29
N ASP A 75 5.39 4.13 16.97
CA ASP A 75 4.68 5.08 16.11
C ASP A 75 4.45 4.50 14.71
N PHE A 76 5.46 3.81 14.15
CA PHE A 76 5.34 3.09 12.88
C PHE A 76 4.26 2.01 12.93
N TRP A 77 4.24 1.17 13.97
CA TRP A 77 3.23 0.12 14.10
C TRP A 77 1.83 0.68 14.32
N TYR A 78 1.67 1.73 15.15
CA TYR A 78 0.38 2.40 15.30
C TYR A 78 -0.11 2.99 13.98
N GLY A 79 0.77 3.69 13.26
CA GLY A 79 0.46 4.26 11.95
C GLY A 79 0.09 3.20 10.92
N PHE A 80 0.86 2.10 10.85
CA PHE A 80 0.59 1.03 9.88
C PHE A 80 -0.71 0.29 10.17
N ASN A 81 -0.98 -0.05 11.44
CA ASN A 81 -2.25 -0.66 11.82
C ASN A 81 -3.43 0.28 11.55
N ARG A 82 -3.27 1.58 11.84
CA ARG A 82 -4.31 2.57 11.55
C ARG A 82 -4.59 2.68 10.06
N LEU A 83 -3.54 2.76 9.24
CA LEU A 83 -3.66 2.76 7.77
C LEU A 83 -4.42 1.54 7.27
N LEU A 84 -4.14 0.34 7.81
CA LEU A 84 -4.85 -0.88 7.42
C LEU A 84 -6.33 -0.83 7.76
N VAL A 85 -6.68 -0.33 8.95
CA VAL A 85 -8.07 -0.14 9.36
C VAL A 85 -8.76 0.88 8.45
N ASP A 86 -8.13 2.04 8.21
CA ASP A 86 -8.70 3.09 7.39
C ASP A 86 -8.89 2.65 5.93
N LEU A 87 -7.97 1.84 5.38
CA LEU A 87 -8.13 1.23 4.06
C LEU A 87 -9.29 0.22 4.03
N TYR A 88 -9.38 -0.65 5.05
CA TYR A 88 -10.41 -1.67 5.18
C TYR A 88 -11.80 -1.08 5.39
N THR A 89 -11.91 0.04 6.10
CA THR A 89 -13.18 0.72 6.38
C THR A 89 -13.45 1.91 5.47
N LEU A 90 -12.69 2.06 4.38
CA LEU A 90 -12.82 3.21 3.48
C LEU A 90 -14.25 3.22 2.89
N PRO A 91 -14.97 4.37 2.88
CA PRO A 91 -16.39 4.42 2.49
C PRO A 91 -16.59 4.42 0.96
N LEU A 92 -15.77 3.65 0.23
CA LEU A 92 -15.85 3.44 -1.21
C LEU A 92 -15.21 2.10 -1.59
N PRO A 93 -15.61 1.47 -2.71
CA PRO A 93 -15.03 0.20 -3.14
C PRO A 93 -13.54 0.31 -3.44
N THR A 94 -12.77 -0.65 -2.95
CA THR A 94 -11.33 -0.75 -3.14
C THR A 94 -10.97 -2.05 -3.87
N ALA A 95 -10.05 -1.97 -4.82
CA ALA A 95 -9.49 -3.14 -5.49
C ALA A 95 -7.96 -3.06 -5.43
N CYS A 96 -7.29 -4.20 -5.32
CA CYS A 96 -5.85 -4.26 -5.53
C CYS A 96 -5.49 -5.09 -6.78
N ALA A 97 -4.62 -4.52 -7.61
CA ALA A 97 -4.04 -5.17 -8.78
C ALA A 97 -2.67 -5.75 -8.44
N ILE A 98 -2.65 -7.04 -8.06
CA ILE A 98 -1.47 -7.77 -7.60
C ILE A 98 -0.73 -8.34 -8.81
N SER A 99 0.11 -7.51 -9.42
CA SER A 99 0.90 -7.93 -10.58
C SER A 99 2.18 -8.69 -10.21
N GLY A 100 2.66 -8.60 -8.96
CA GLY A 100 3.87 -9.27 -8.47
C GLY A 100 3.70 -9.81 -7.06
N HIS A 101 4.80 -10.26 -6.44
CA HIS A 101 4.72 -10.84 -5.10
C HIS A 101 4.16 -9.84 -4.07
N ALA A 102 3.18 -10.29 -3.29
CA ALA A 102 2.63 -9.61 -2.13
C ALA A 102 3.00 -10.44 -0.89
N VAL A 103 4.00 -10.01 -0.13
CA VAL A 103 4.60 -10.81 0.95
C VAL A 103 4.35 -10.16 2.30
N ALA A 104 4.00 -10.94 3.32
CA ALA A 104 3.79 -10.48 4.69
C ALA A 104 2.92 -9.20 4.75
N GLY A 105 3.47 -8.06 5.17
CA GLY A 105 2.76 -6.78 5.20
C GLY A 105 2.17 -6.35 3.85
N GLY A 106 2.80 -6.71 2.73
CA GLY A 106 2.28 -6.47 1.39
C GLY A 106 1.02 -7.29 1.09
N ASN A 107 0.94 -8.53 1.60
CA ASN A 107 -0.28 -9.33 1.52
C ASN A 107 -1.37 -8.78 2.45
N ILE A 108 -1.00 -8.26 3.63
CA ILE A 108 -1.95 -7.63 4.55
C ILE A 108 -2.58 -6.38 3.92
N LEU A 109 -1.80 -5.54 3.23
CA LEU A 109 -2.33 -4.42 2.43
C LEU A 109 -3.35 -4.90 1.38
N ALA A 110 -3.05 -5.97 0.67
CA ALA A 110 -3.96 -6.54 -0.33
C ALA A 110 -5.24 -7.14 0.29
N LEU A 111 -5.14 -7.73 1.48
CA LEU A 111 -6.27 -8.25 2.25
C LEU A 111 -7.16 -7.14 2.81
N ALA A 112 -6.62 -5.94 3.03
CA ALA A 112 -7.39 -4.79 3.45
C ALA A 112 -8.24 -4.16 2.33
N CYS A 113 -8.02 -4.50 1.06
CA CYS A 113 -8.91 -4.09 -0.03
C CYS A 113 -10.15 -4.99 -0.13
N ASP A 114 -11.23 -4.55 -0.79
CA ASP A 114 -12.43 -5.38 -0.99
C ASP A 114 -12.18 -6.48 -2.03
N TYR A 115 -11.62 -6.09 -3.18
CA TYR A 115 -11.33 -6.97 -4.31
C TYR A 115 -9.83 -7.17 -4.52
N ARG A 116 -9.43 -8.40 -4.88
CA ARG A 116 -8.04 -8.76 -5.20
C ARG A 116 -7.99 -9.41 -6.58
N TYR A 117 -7.21 -8.81 -7.48
CA TYR A 117 -6.94 -9.38 -8.80
C TYR A 117 -5.45 -9.69 -8.91
N ALA A 118 -5.12 -10.98 -8.89
CA ALA A 118 -3.75 -11.45 -9.01
C ALA A 118 -3.49 -11.97 -10.42
N THR A 119 -2.29 -11.69 -10.94
CA THR A 119 -1.85 -12.32 -12.18
C THR A 119 -1.61 -13.82 -11.99
N THR A 120 -1.88 -14.61 -13.02
CA THR A 120 -1.53 -16.04 -13.09
C THR A 120 -0.10 -16.29 -13.56
N ASP A 121 0.61 -15.23 -13.95
CA ASP A 121 1.97 -15.26 -14.46
C ASP A 121 2.94 -15.69 -13.34
N GLU A 122 3.54 -16.87 -13.47
CA GLU A 122 4.51 -17.39 -12.51
C GLU A 122 5.80 -16.56 -12.55
N ARG A 123 5.90 -15.56 -11.68
CA ARG A 123 7.11 -14.75 -11.55
C ARG A 123 8.12 -15.50 -10.67
N LYS A 124 9.23 -15.94 -11.30
CA LYS A 124 10.34 -16.63 -10.63
C LYS A 124 10.86 -15.79 -9.45
N LYS A 125 11.18 -16.48 -8.35
CA LYS A 125 11.77 -15.92 -7.11
C LYS A 125 12.94 -14.97 -7.41
#